data_AF-A0A7C7GYG9-F1
#
_entry.id   AF-A0A7C7GYG9-F1
#
_cell.length_a   1.000
_cell.length_b   1.000
_cell.length_c   1.000
_cell.angle_alpha   90.00
_cell.angle_beta   90.00
_cell.angle_gamma   90.00
#
_symmetry.space_group_name_H-M   'P 1'
#
loop_
_entity.id
_entity.type
_entity.pdbx_description
1 polymer ?
#
loop_
_entity_poly.entity_id
_entity_poly.type
_entity_poly.pdbx_seq_one_letter_code
_entity_poly.pdbx_strand_id
1 'polypeptide(L)'
;MKLISGQVGIIANLVCINQSTLPMKNITRFLCITLVSSFIFSLTISKAATITSISTGNWYAASTWDCACVPGATDDVIIEAFHTVTLSDVASVGSVVLNTSGTLALSDNTDVLTISGDFTINAAAACSIGGTIIVGNNLTNAGTLSGASGAICIAMISTNTGAIVGTLDFCDATPPPNTPFIDNNTGTVNPGFVTYCTTGACTGTGIAEANIQFSMDVYPNPAHDYVTVKIEAPLSPAVTLVLYDMLGQEVSRVSGNSNERIVIERNQLPDGLYFISVYQKGQAIVSSKLLLE
;
A
#
# COMPACT_ATOMS: atom_id res chain seq x y z
N MET A 1 -30.80 -1.59 -34.74
CA MET A 1 -29.43 -1.02 -34.85
C MET A 1 -28.49 -2.00 -34.16
N LYS A 2 -27.83 -2.85 -34.94
CA LYS A 2 -26.95 -3.95 -34.49
C LYS A 2 -25.52 -3.40 -34.58
N LEU A 3 -24.84 -3.23 -33.44
CA LEU A 3 -23.42 -2.88 -33.42
C LEU A 3 -22.63 -4.18 -33.35
N ILE A 4 -21.98 -4.50 -34.46
CA ILE A 4 -21.03 -5.58 -34.64
C ILE A 4 -19.64 -5.01 -34.33
N SER A 5 -18.88 -5.69 -33.48
CA SER A 5 -17.50 -5.34 -33.14
C SER A 5 -16.56 -5.56 -34.33
N GLY A 6 -15.85 -4.51 -34.75
CA GLY A 6 -14.75 -4.62 -35.70
C GLY A 6 -13.41 -4.73 -34.96
N GLN A 7 -12.73 -5.87 -35.10
CA GLN A 7 -11.31 -5.97 -34.79
C GLN A 7 -10.49 -5.49 -36.01
N VAL A 8 -9.51 -4.62 -35.75
CA VAL A 8 -8.51 -4.16 -36.72
C VAL A 8 -7.41 -5.22 -36.78
N GLY A 9 -7.39 -6.01 -37.85
CA GLY A 9 -6.30 -6.94 -38.16
C GLY A 9 -5.16 -6.20 -38.87
N ILE A 10 -3.96 -6.23 -38.28
CA ILE A 10 -2.73 -5.77 -38.95
C ILE A 10 -2.23 -6.90 -39.85
N ILE A 11 -2.13 -6.59 -41.14
CA ILE A 11 -1.63 -7.45 -42.21
C ILE A 11 -0.10 -7.52 -42.11
N ALA A 12 0.45 -8.69 -41.77
CA ALA A 12 1.87 -8.98 -41.96
C ALA A 12 2.05 -9.65 -43.33
N ASN A 13 2.66 -8.92 -44.28
CA ASN A 13 3.01 -9.41 -45.60
C ASN A 13 4.01 -10.57 -45.52
N LEU A 14 3.63 -11.71 -46.10
CA LEU A 14 4.49 -12.89 -46.25
C LEU A 14 5.24 -12.77 -47.59
N VAL A 15 6.53 -12.45 -47.55
CA VAL A 15 7.42 -12.52 -48.73
C VAL A 15 7.98 -13.94 -48.82
N CYS A 16 7.54 -14.68 -49.85
CA CYS A 16 8.13 -15.96 -50.23
C CYS A 16 9.51 -15.71 -50.88
N ILE A 17 10.58 -16.24 -50.29
CA ILE A 17 11.89 -16.37 -50.96
C ILE A 17 12.06 -17.81 -51.43
N ASN A 18 12.43 -17.91 -52.70
CA ASN A 18 12.58 -19.10 -53.52
C ASN A 18 13.62 -20.09 -52.97
N GLN A 19 13.32 -21.37 -53.13
CA GLN A 19 14.19 -22.48 -52.73
C GLN A 19 15.50 -22.51 -53.54
N SER A 20 16.62 -22.78 -52.86
CA SER A 20 17.78 -23.40 -53.49
C SER A 20 18.37 -24.48 -52.58
N THR A 21 18.65 -25.61 -53.21
CA THR A 21 18.97 -26.94 -52.70
C THR A 21 20.37 -27.05 -52.11
N LEU A 22 20.56 -27.65 -50.92
CA LEU A 22 21.81 -28.34 -50.53
C LEU A 22 21.53 -29.53 -49.57
N PRO A 23 22.36 -30.60 -49.59
CA PRO A 23 21.97 -31.94 -49.14
C PRO A 23 22.19 -32.22 -47.64
N MET A 24 21.39 -33.15 -47.11
CA MET A 24 21.45 -33.72 -45.77
C MET A 24 22.85 -34.22 -45.38
N LYS A 25 23.42 -33.67 -44.30
CA LYS A 25 24.43 -34.35 -43.49
C LYS A 25 24.27 -33.94 -42.02
N ASN A 26 24.00 -34.95 -41.19
CA ASN A 26 23.80 -34.93 -39.73
C ASN A 26 24.50 -33.79 -38.98
N ILE A 27 23.74 -32.96 -38.26
CA ILE A 27 24.16 -32.25 -37.03
C ILE A 27 22.94 -32.10 -36.11
N THR A 28 23.04 -32.73 -34.95
CA THR A 28 22.24 -32.55 -33.73
C THR A 28 22.14 -31.06 -33.37
N ARG A 29 20.96 -30.52 -32.99
CA ARG A 29 20.76 -29.56 -31.86
C ARG A 29 19.39 -28.83 -31.86
N PHE A 30 18.78 -28.86 -30.68
CA PHE A 30 17.82 -27.91 -30.08
C PHE A 30 16.51 -27.58 -30.79
N LEU A 31 15.46 -28.30 -30.35
CA LEU A 31 14.10 -27.80 -30.28
C LEU A 31 14.08 -26.59 -29.31
N CYS A 32 14.08 -25.38 -29.84
CA CYS A 32 13.88 -24.16 -29.06
C CYS A 32 12.45 -23.66 -29.33
N ILE A 33 11.48 -24.23 -28.60
CA ILE A 33 10.14 -23.64 -28.49
C ILE A 33 10.30 -22.45 -27.55
N THR A 34 10.60 -21.27 -28.08
CA THR A 34 10.39 -20.04 -27.32
C THR A 34 8.89 -19.77 -27.32
N LEU A 35 8.23 -20.31 -26.30
CA LEU A 35 6.91 -19.88 -25.88
C LEU A 35 7.08 -18.43 -25.40
N VAL A 36 6.93 -17.47 -26.32
CA VAL A 36 6.80 -16.07 -25.95
C VAL A 36 5.46 -15.97 -25.26
N SER A 37 5.46 -16.23 -23.95
CA SER A 37 4.38 -15.84 -23.05
C SER A 37 4.32 -14.33 -23.16
N SER A 38 3.43 -13.85 -24.03
CA SER A 38 3.03 -12.46 -24.09
C SER A 38 2.41 -12.15 -22.75
N PHE A 39 3.23 -11.69 -21.81
CA PHE A 39 2.76 -11.03 -20.61
C PHE A 39 2.18 -9.70 -21.09
N ILE A 40 0.93 -9.75 -21.55
CA ILE A 40 0.11 -8.58 -21.75
C ILE A 40 -0.02 -8.00 -20.34
N PHE A 41 0.84 -7.04 -20.01
CA PHE A 41 0.66 -6.19 -18.84
C PHE A 41 -0.56 -5.31 -19.17
N SER A 42 -1.75 -5.88 -18.98
CA SER A 42 -2.98 -5.12 -19.04
C SER A 42 -2.90 -4.14 -17.89
N LEU A 43 -2.66 -2.86 -18.19
CA LEU A 43 -2.97 -1.79 -17.26
C LEU A 43 -4.47 -1.86 -17.02
N THR A 44 -4.87 -2.58 -15.98
CA THR A 44 -6.21 -2.48 -15.42
C THR A 44 -6.28 -1.12 -14.78
N ILE A 45 -6.90 -0.17 -15.48
CA ILE A 45 -7.38 1.06 -14.85
C ILE A 45 -8.38 0.57 -13.80
N SER A 46 -7.99 0.62 -12.52
CA SER A 46 -8.89 0.22 -11.43
C SER A 46 -10.07 1.18 -11.45
N LYS A 47 -11.26 0.64 -11.71
CA LYS A 47 -12.50 1.40 -11.67
C LYS A 47 -13.00 1.36 -10.24
N ALA A 48 -13.35 2.52 -9.67
CA ALA A 48 -14.07 2.61 -8.41
C ALA A 48 -15.26 1.64 -8.40
N ALA A 49 -15.24 0.70 -7.47
CA ALA A 49 -16.28 -0.31 -7.27
C ALA A 49 -16.73 -0.34 -5.81
N THR A 50 -17.93 -0.87 -5.58
CA THR A 50 -18.35 -1.27 -4.24
C THR A 50 -17.93 -2.72 -4.04
N ILE A 51 -17.10 -2.98 -3.02
CA ILE A 51 -16.54 -4.29 -2.70
C ILE A 51 -17.05 -4.71 -1.33
N THR A 52 -17.60 -5.92 -1.28
CA THR A 52 -18.34 -6.41 -0.10
C THR A 52 -17.63 -7.62 0.50
N SER A 53 -17.54 -7.69 1.83
CA SER A 53 -16.95 -8.86 2.48
C SER A 53 -17.86 -10.10 2.35
N ILE A 54 -17.29 -11.23 1.94
CA ILE A 54 -17.98 -12.52 1.79
C ILE A 54 -17.60 -13.53 2.88
N SER A 55 -16.57 -13.22 3.66
CA SER A 55 -16.17 -14.00 4.83
C SER A 55 -15.34 -13.15 5.80
N THR A 56 -15.28 -13.58 7.06
CA THR A 56 -14.27 -13.12 8.03
C THR A 56 -12.86 -13.39 7.51
N GLY A 57 -11.95 -12.42 7.62
CA GLY A 57 -10.59 -12.57 7.13
C GLY A 57 -9.75 -11.30 7.18
N ASN A 58 -8.51 -11.41 6.72
CA ASN A 58 -7.61 -10.26 6.60
C ASN A 58 -8.02 -9.38 5.39
N TRP A 59 -7.86 -8.06 5.52
CA TRP A 59 -8.14 -7.08 4.47
C TRP A 59 -7.41 -7.40 3.15
N TYR A 60 -6.17 -7.90 3.20
CA TYR A 60 -5.36 -8.22 2.02
C TYR A 60 -5.60 -9.62 1.45
N ALA A 61 -6.47 -10.42 2.08
CA ALA A 61 -6.85 -11.70 1.51
C ALA A 61 -7.96 -11.50 0.48
N ALA A 62 -7.68 -11.82 -0.79
CA ALA A 62 -8.66 -11.75 -1.87
C ALA A 62 -9.93 -12.59 -1.59
N SER A 63 -9.81 -13.66 -0.78
CA SER A 63 -10.94 -14.48 -0.34
C SER A 63 -11.90 -13.78 0.62
N THR A 64 -11.50 -12.67 1.23
CA THR A 64 -12.37 -11.85 2.10
C THR A 64 -13.45 -11.13 1.30
N TRP A 65 -13.22 -10.88 0.01
CA TRP A 65 -14.00 -9.94 -0.80
C TRP A 65 -14.70 -10.60 -2.00
N ASP A 66 -15.91 -10.14 -2.31
CA ASP A 66 -16.74 -10.62 -3.44
C ASP A 66 -16.07 -10.48 -4.82
N CYS A 67 -15.21 -9.48 -4.99
CA CYS A 67 -14.45 -9.26 -6.21
C CYS A 67 -13.30 -10.27 -6.44
N ALA A 68 -13.01 -11.13 -5.46
CA ALA A 68 -11.79 -11.95 -5.44
C ALA A 68 -10.51 -11.10 -5.64
N CYS A 69 -10.50 -9.90 -5.07
CA CYS A 69 -9.46 -8.88 -5.18
C CYS A 69 -9.28 -8.18 -3.81
N VAL A 70 -8.35 -7.24 -3.70
CA VAL A 70 -8.19 -6.38 -2.51
C VAL A 70 -8.73 -4.99 -2.83
N PRO A 71 -9.59 -4.39 -1.99
CA PRO A 71 -10.07 -3.03 -2.20
C PRO A 71 -8.94 -2.01 -2.32
N GLY A 72 -9.01 -1.16 -3.35
CA GLY A 72 -8.06 -0.09 -3.61
C GLY A 72 -8.57 1.30 -3.21
N ALA A 73 -7.73 2.31 -3.41
CA ALA A 73 -7.92 3.68 -2.94
C ALA A 73 -9.22 4.38 -3.38
N THR A 74 -9.85 3.92 -4.45
CA THR A 74 -11.08 4.49 -5.01
C THR A 74 -12.31 3.65 -4.75
N ASP A 75 -12.17 2.49 -4.12
CA ASP A 75 -13.26 1.54 -3.93
C ASP A 75 -14.02 1.81 -2.63
N ASP A 76 -15.33 1.62 -2.67
CA ASP A 76 -16.20 1.69 -1.50
C ASP A 76 -16.28 0.31 -0.86
N VAL A 77 -16.05 0.21 0.45
CA VAL A 77 -16.02 -1.07 1.16
C VAL A 77 -17.26 -1.23 2.03
N ILE A 78 -17.91 -2.38 1.91
CA ILE A 78 -18.97 -2.82 2.81
C ILE A 78 -18.49 -4.06 3.57
N ILE A 79 -18.47 -3.97 4.90
CA ILE A 79 -18.24 -5.14 5.75
C ILE A 79 -19.60 -5.66 6.20
N GLU A 80 -19.95 -6.84 5.70
CA GLU A 80 -21.24 -7.48 5.95
C GLU A 80 -21.43 -7.95 7.38
N ALA A 81 -22.70 -8.20 7.72
CA ALA A 81 -23.10 -8.68 9.03
C ALA A 81 -22.32 -9.95 9.44
N PHE A 82 -21.88 -10.00 10.70
CA PHE A 82 -21.13 -11.10 11.31
C PHE A 82 -19.74 -11.37 10.71
N HIS A 83 -19.30 -10.61 9.71
CA HIS A 83 -17.92 -10.66 9.25
C HIS A 83 -17.02 -9.80 10.14
N THR A 84 -15.85 -10.34 10.47
CA THR A 84 -14.76 -9.59 11.07
C THR A 84 -13.66 -9.44 10.04
N VAL A 85 -13.34 -8.20 9.66
CA VAL A 85 -12.22 -7.89 8.79
C VAL A 85 -11.09 -7.27 9.62
N THR A 86 -9.90 -7.86 9.52
CA THR A 86 -8.70 -7.35 10.21
C THR A 86 -7.79 -6.64 9.22
N LEU A 87 -7.37 -5.42 9.55
CA LEU A 87 -6.28 -4.72 8.86
C LEU A 87 -4.97 -4.95 9.64
N SER A 88 -3.88 -5.11 8.92
CA SER A 88 -2.53 -5.40 9.46
C SER A 88 -1.40 -4.75 8.65
N ASP A 89 -1.71 -3.69 7.91
CA ASP A 89 -0.77 -2.85 7.13
C ASP A 89 -1.53 -1.55 6.72
N VAL A 90 -0.98 -0.77 5.79
CA VAL A 90 -1.56 0.50 5.31
C VAL A 90 -2.49 0.32 4.09
N ALA A 91 -3.76 0.67 4.25
CA ALA A 91 -4.77 0.62 3.18
C ALA A 91 -5.39 2.00 2.89
N SER A 92 -5.93 2.18 1.68
CA SER A 92 -6.70 3.35 1.30
C SER A 92 -7.96 2.94 0.55
N VAL A 93 -9.07 3.65 0.75
CA VAL A 93 -10.38 3.39 0.14
C VAL A 93 -11.21 4.66 -0.07
N GLY A 94 -12.26 4.53 -0.90
CA GLY A 94 -13.31 5.52 -1.12
C GLY A 94 -14.09 5.78 0.16
N SER A 95 -14.94 4.82 0.56
CA SER A 95 -15.73 4.87 1.79
C SER A 95 -15.72 3.54 2.50
N VAL A 96 -16.14 3.52 3.77
CA VAL A 96 -16.33 2.28 4.53
C VAL A 96 -17.69 2.29 5.21
N VAL A 97 -18.44 1.21 5.07
CA VAL A 97 -19.68 0.93 5.78
C VAL A 97 -19.56 -0.39 6.52
N LEU A 98 -19.77 -0.37 7.83
CA LEU A 98 -19.93 -1.59 8.63
C LEU A 98 -21.42 -1.86 8.80
N ASN A 99 -21.93 -2.94 8.21
CA ASN A 99 -23.30 -3.37 8.43
C ASN A 99 -23.50 -3.87 9.87
N THR A 100 -24.74 -3.98 10.32
CA THR A 100 -25.10 -4.47 11.66
C THR A 100 -24.35 -5.77 11.98
N SER A 101 -23.66 -5.82 13.12
CA SER A 101 -22.81 -6.93 13.55
C SER A 101 -21.55 -7.20 12.71
N GLY A 102 -21.26 -6.37 11.70
CA GLY A 102 -19.96 -6.35 11.02
C GLY A 102 -18.89 -5.71 11.91
N THR A 103 -17.65 -6.19 11.80
CA THR A 103 -16.52 -5.72 12.60
C THR A 103 -15.32 -5.37 11.74
N LEU A 104 -14.73 -4.20 11.96
CA LEU A 104 -13.42 -3.81 11.44
C LEU A 104 -12.43 -3.68 12.60
N ALA A 105 -11.29 -4.35 12.53
CA ALA A 105 -10.26 -4.28 13.56
C ALA A 105 -8.90 -3.93 12.95
N LEU A 106 -8.26 -2.88 13.46
CA LEU A 106 -6.84 -2.59 13.26
C LEU A 106 -6.08 -3.23 14.42
N SER A 107 -5.08 -4.04 14.11
CA SER A 107 -4.46 -5.01 15.00
C SER A 107 -3.33 -4.41 15.85
N ASP A 108 -2.62 -3.42 15.33
CA ASP A 108 -1.51 -2.76 16.02
C ASP A 108 -1.41 -1.25 15.73
N ASN A 109 -0.44 -0.58 16.37
CA ASN A 109 -0.27 0.86 16.29
C ASN A 109 0.37 1.38 14.98
N THR A 110 0.74 0.49 14.06
CA THR A 110 1.32 0.83 12.75
C THR A 110 0.31 0.71 11.60
N ASP A 111 -0.83 0.07 11.86
CA ASP A 111 -1.92 -0.03 10.88
C ASP A 111 -2.52 1.34 10.56
N VAL A 112 -2.67 1.64 9.27
CA VAL A 112 -3.29 2.90 8.82
C VAL A 112 -4.37 2.62 7.78
N LEU A 113 -5.59 3.07 8.05
CA LEU A 113 -6.67 3.08 7.06
C LEU A 113 -7.00 4.51 6.67
N THR A 114 -6.78 4.85 5.40
CA THR A 114 -7.21 6.14 4.84
C THR A 114 -8.52 5.97 4.08
N ILE A 115 -9.55 6.71 4.48
CA ILE A 115 -10.87 6.72 3.88
C ILE A 115 -11.06 8.10 3.27
N SER A 116 -11.05 8.21 1.94
CA SER A 116 -11.17 9.51 1.27
C SER A 116 -12.54 10.15 1.42
N GLY A 117 -13.57 9.34 1.66
CA GLY A 117 -14.96 9.72 1.88
C GLY A 117 -15.42 9.49 3.31
N ASP A 118 -16.66 9.02 3.45
CA ASP A 118 -17.33 8.83 4.74
C ASP A 118 -16.99 7.47 5.38
N PHE A 119 -16.97 7.45 6.71
CA PHE A 119 -16.93 6.21 7.49
C PHE A 119 -18.23 6.04 8.29
N THR A 120 -18.94 4.94 8.04
CA THR A 120 -20.22 4.62 8.69
C THR A 120 -20.13 3.32 9.49
N ILE A 121 -20.44 3.39 10.78
CA ILE A 121 -20.55 2.26 11.69
C ILE A 121 -22.02 2.12 12.09
N ASN A 122 -22.74 1.16 11.51
CA ASN A 122 -24.16 0.99 11.80
C ASN A 122 -24.39 0.44 13.23
N ALA A 123 -25.65 0.52 13.67
CA ALA A 123 -26.04 -0.03 14.97
C ALA A 123 -25.63 -1.50 15.10
N ALA A 124 -25.07 -1.85 16.27
CA ALA A 124 -24.47 -3.14 16.61
C ALA A 124 -23.27 -3.58 15.75
N ALA A 125 -22.75 -2.73 14.85
CA ALA A 125 -21.43 -2.91 14.25
C ALA A 125 -20.32 -2.47 15.23
N ALA A 126 -19.09 -2.90 14.99
CA ALA A 126 -17.95 -2.55 15.84
C ALA A 126 -16.72 -2.16 15.03
N CYS A 127 -16.00 -1.14 15.50
CA CYS A 127 -14.67 -0.80 15.03
C CYS A 127 -13.70 -0.78 16.23
N SER A 128 -12.58 -1.49 16.10
CA SER A 128 -11.49 -1.47 17.07
C SER A 128 -10.23 -0.92 16.42
N ILE A 129 -9.69 0.15 16.99
CA ILE A 129 -8.58 0.91 16.42
C ILE A 129 -7.33 0.69 17.28
N GLY A 130 -6.44 -0.20 16.82
CA GLY A 130 -5.07 -0.32 17.31
C GLY A 130 -4.14 0.79 16.78
N GLY A 131 -4.34 1.19 15.51
CA GLY A 131 -3.50 2.13 14.75
C GLY A 131 -4.20 3.45 14.46
N THR A 132 -4.21 3.90 13.21
CA THR A 132 -4.82 5.18 12.81
C THR A 132 -5.85 4.99 11.71
N ILE A 133 -7.05 5.56 11.89
CA ILE A 133 -8.02 5.73 10.81
C ILE A 133 -8.10 7.21 10.44
N ILE A 134 -7.92 7.53 9.16
CA ILE A 134 -8.05 8.90 8.62
C ILE A 134 -9.32 8.94 7.77
N VAL A 135 -10.27 9.80 8.13
CA VAL A 135 -11.56 9.99 7.45
C VAL A 135 -11.57 11.36 6.79
N GLY A 136 -11.58 11.36 5.46
CA GLY A 136 -11.51 12.55 4.61
C GLY A 136 -12.80 13.36 4.57
N ASN A 137 -13.94 12.73 4.86
CA ASN A 137 -15.24 13.40 5.04
C ASN A 137 -15.80 13.16 6.45
N ASN A 138 -17.01 12.59 6.57
CA ASN A 138 -17.76 12.53 7.81
C ASN A 138 -17.63 11.16 8.48
N LEU A 139 -17.74 11.15 9.81
CA LEU A 139 -17.92 9.94 10.61
C LEU A 139 -19.37 9.85 11.09
N THR A 140 -20.01 8.70 10.87
CA THR A 140 -21.28 8.33 11.51
C THR A 140 -21.10 7.07 12.34
N ASN A 141 -21.16 7.19 13.67
CA ASN A 141 -21.09 6.07 14.60
C ASN A 141 -22.44 5.82 15.29
N ALA A 142 -23.11 4.74 14.92
CA ALA A 142 -24.28 4.18 15.64
C ALA A 142 -23.95 2.86 16.36
N GLY A 143 -22.77 2.28 16.12
CA GLY A 143 -22.30 1.05 16.74
C GLY A 143 -21.34 1.30 17.90
N THR A 144 -20.30 0.49 18.00
CA THR A 144 -19.22 0.66 18.98
C THR A 144 -17.93 1.04 18.27
N LEU A 145 -17.39 2.20 18.61
CA LEU A 145 -16.05 2.63 18.24
C LEU A 145 -15.15 2.50 19.46
N SER A 146 -14.02 1.81 19.31
CA SER A 146 -13.12 1.51 20.43
C SER A 146 -11.65 1.62 20.03
N GLY A 147 -10.79 1.88 21.00
CA GLY A 147 -9.34 1.85 20.82
C GLY A 147 -8.61 1.56 22.13
N ALA A 148 -7.45 0.91 22.05
CA ALA A 148 -6.53 0.73 23.20
C ALA A 148 -5.38 1.74 23.18
N SER A 149 -4.94 2.16 22.00
CA SER A 149 -3.92 3.20 21.79
C SER A 149 -4.04 3.89 20.44
N GLY A 150 -5.06 3.53 19.65
CA GLY A 150 -5.23 4.05 18.30
C GLY A 150 -5.85 5.44 18.28
N ALA A 151 -5.86 6.02 17.08
CA ALA A 151 -6.43 7.32 16.81
C ALA A 151 -7.39 7.26 15.62
N ILE A 152 -8.40 8.14 15.65
CA ILE A 152 -9.24 8.43 14.49
C ILE A 152 -9.19 9.91 14.18
N CYS A 153 -8.93 10.27 12.93
CA CYS A 153 -8.86 11.64 12.43
C CYS A 153 -10.05 11.88 11.50
N ILE A 154 -10.91 12.84 11.81
CA ILE A 154 -12.10 13.18 11.02
C ILE A 154 -11.94 14.60 10.48
N ALA A 155 -12.01 14.74 9.16
CA ALA A 155 -11.80 16.03 8.50
C ALA A 155 -13.05 16.92 8.46
N MET A 156 -14.24 16.32 8.46
CA MET A 156 -15.54 17.00 8.44
C MET A 156 -16.37 16.57 9.66
N ILE A 157 -17.67 16.33 9.49
CA ILE A 157 -18.60 16.22 10.61
C ILE A 157 -18.47 14.89 11.34
N SER A 158 -18.48 14.90 12.68
CA SER A 158 -18.59 13.70 13.50
C SER A 158 -19.97 13.55 14.16
N THR A 159 -20.62 12.41 13.92
CA THR A 159 -21.88 12.04 14.58
C THR A 159 -21.72 10.76 15.40
N ASN A 160 -22.10 10.80 16.68
CA ASN A 160 -22.14 9.65 17.56
C ASN A 160 -23.53 9.46 18.18
N THR A 161 -24.17 8.35 17.83
CA THR A 161 -25.40 7.83 18.44
C THR A 161 -25.17 6.50 19.18
N GLY A 162 -24.00 5.88 18.97
CA GLY A 162 -23.56 4.63 19.58
C GLY A 162 -22.67 4.85 20.81
N ALA A 163 -21.63 4.03 20.93
CA ALA A 163 -20.65 4.10 22.02
C ALA A 163 -19.24 4.37 21.49
N ILE A 164 -18.53 5.29 22.13
CA ILE A 164 -17.09 5.50 21.95
C ILE A 164 -16.40 5.11 23.27
N VAL A 165 -15.57 4.07 23.23
CA VAL A 165 -15.00 3.44 24.43
C VAL A 165 -13.49 3.19 24.32
N GLY A 166 -12.90 2.75 25.42
CA GLY A 166 -11.45 2.53 25.52
C GLY A 166 -10.66 3.84 25.67
N THR A 167 -9.41 3.82 25.24
CA THR A 167 -8.39 4.89 25.32
C THR A 167 -8.05 5.45 23.94
N LEU A 168 -9.06 5.52 23.06
CA LEU A 168 -8.98 6.06 21.71
C LEU A 168 -8.65 7.57 21.74
N ASP A 169 -7.75 8.04 20.87
CA ASP A 169 -7.61 9.47 20.57
C ASP A 169 -8.56 9.85 19.43
N PHE A 170 -9.63 10.58 19.78
CA PHE A 170 -10.68 10.98 18.86
C PHE A 170 -10.42 12.41 18.38
N CYS A 171 -10.05 12.55 17.11
CA CYS A 171 -9.58 13.82 16.57
C CYS A 171 -10.54 14.33 15.49
N ASP A 172 -11.41 15.24 15.87
CA ASP A 172 -12.28 15.96 14.95
C ASP A 172 -11.61 17.29 14.56
N ALA A 173 -11.61 17.62 13.26
CA ALA A 173 -11.09 18.88 12.74
C ALA A 173 -12.10 20.04 12.83
N THR A 174 -13.39 19.74 12.96
CA THR A 174 -14.47 20.72 13.06
C THR A 174 -15.23 20.72 14.41
N PRO A 175 -14.61 20.40 15.56
CA PRO A 175 -15.33 20.09 16.78
C PRO A 175 -16.08 21.32 17.34
N PRO A 176 -17.18 21.09 18.08
CA PRO A 176 -17.80 22.15 18.86
C PRO A 176 -16.89 22.55 20.04
N PRO A 177 -17.09 23.73 20.66
CA PRO A 177 -16.18 24.25 21.69
C PRO A 177 -16.28 23.53 23.05
N ASN A 178 -17.16 22.54 23.19
CA ASN A 178 -17.45 21.84 24.43
C ASN A 178 -17.16 20.34 24.32
N THR A 179 -16.75 19.75 25.45
CA THR A 179 -16.62 18.31 25.58
C THR A 179 -17.96 17.62 25.29
N PRO A 180 -17.99 16.51 24.53
CA PRO A 180 -16.85 15.67 24.13
C PRO A 180 -16.18 16.04 22.80
N PHE A 181 -16.27 17.28 22.29
CA PHE A 181 -15.62 17.69 21.03
C PHE A 181 -16.03 16.83 19.82
N ILE A 182 -17.31 16.44 19.79
CA ILE A 182 -17.97 15.70 18.71
C ILE A 182 -19.16 16.55 18.26
N ASP A 183 -19.31 16.82 16.96
CA ASP A 183 -20.32 17.76 16.44
C ASP A 183 -21.74 17.43 16.88
N ASN A 184 -22.12 16.15 16.74
CA ASN A 184 -23.42 15.68 17.16
C ASN A 184 -23.29 14.39 17.97
N ASN A 185 -23.31 14.53 19.29
CA ASN A 185 -23.24 13.39 20.20
C ASN A 185 -24.56 13.21 20.96
N THR A 186 -25.33 12.18 20.59
CA THR A 186 -26.45 11.66 21.38
C THR A 186 -26.17 10.28 21.97
N GLY A 187 -24.99 9.71 21.69
CA GLY A 187 -24.50 8.45 22.22
C GLY A 187 -23.67 8.59 23.49
N THR A 188 -22.93 7.53 23.84
CA THR A 188 -22.02 7.52 24.99
C THR A 188 -20.58 7.69 24.56
N VAL A 189 -19.79 8.36 25.40
CA VAL A 189 -18.34 8.47 25.29
C VAL A 189 -17.77 8.13 26.66
N ASN A 190 -16.80 7.23 26.74
CA ASN A 190 -16.20 6.80 28.00
C ASN A 190 -15.43 7.97 28.66
N PRO A 191 -15.96 8.57 29.74
CA PRO A 191 -15.40 9.79 30.28
C PRO A 191 -14.02 9.54 30.91
N GLY A 192 -13.04 10.38 30.56
CA GLY A 192 -11.70 10.35 31.15
C GLY A 192 -10.73 9.34 30.54
N PHE A 193 -11.15 8.56 29.54
CA PHE A 193 -10.26 7.63 28.81
C PHE A 193 -10.08 8.02 27.35
N VAL A 194 -11.15 8.49 26.69
CA VAL A 194 -11.06 9.03 25.33
C VAL A 194 -10.36 10.38 25.39
N THR A 195 -9.30 10.53 24.60
CA THR A 195 -8.56 11.79 24.43
C THR A 195 -8.97 12.46 23.12
N TYR A 196 -8.61 13.74 22.95
CA TYR A 196 -9.02 14.52 21.78
C TYR A 196 -7.85 15.29 21.18
N CYS A 197 -7.39 14.87 20.00
CA CYS A 197 -6.28 15.50 19.27
C CYS A 197 -4.98 15.61 20.09
N THR A 198 -4.71 14.69 21.02
CA THR A 198 -3.58 14.84 21.94
C THR A 198 -2.34 14.04 21.54
N THR A 199 -2.49 12.99 20.73
CA THR A 199 -1.38 12.09 20.38
C THR A 199 -0.54 12.58 19.22
N GLY A 200 -1.00 13.61 18.50
CA GLY A 200 -0.35 14.08 17.27
C GLY A 200 -0.57 13.16 16.07
N ALA A 201 -1.35 12.08 16.20
CA ALA A 201 -1.62 11.15 15.09
C ALA A 201 -2.29 11.82 13.87
N CYS A 202 -2.92 12.99 14.08
CA CYS A 202 -3.71 13.69 13.07
C CYS A 202 -3.08 15.01 12.57
N THR A 203 -1.84 15.35 12.97
CA THR A 203 -1.24 16.67 12.70
C THR A 203 -0.56 16.83 11.33
N GLY A 204 -0.90 16.03 10.33
CA GLY A 204 -0.39 16.28 8.98
C GLY A 204 -0.64 15.15 8.02
N THR A 205 -1.42 15.49 6.98
CA THR A 205 -1.59 14.79 5.71
C THR A 205 -0.30 14.73 4.86
N GLY A 206 0.82 14.37 5.49
CA GLY A 206 1.80 13.54 4.80
C GLY A 206 1.34 12.10 4.92
N ILE A 207 1.72 11.24 3.99
CA ILE A 207 2.00 9.84 4.35
C ILE A 207 2.68 9.93 5.72
N ALA A 208 2.19 9.21 6.72
CA ALA A 208 3.06 8.90 7.83
C ALA A 208 4.25 8.20 7.15
N GLU A 209 5.30 8.96 6.83
CA GLU A 209 6.64 8.49 7.09
C GLU A 209 6.53 8.16 8.56
N ALA A 210 6.11 6.92 8.85
CA ALA A 210 6.59 6.22 9.99
C ALA A 210 8.06 6.64 9.99
N ASN A 211 8.44 7.44 10.97
CA ASN A 211 9.79 7.93 11.12
C ASN A 211 10.64 6.73 11.57
N ILE A 212 10.56 5.66 10.79
CA ILE A 212 11.55 4.67 10.56
C ILE A 212 12.68 5.49 9.98
N GLN A 213 13.53 6.03 10.86
CA GLN A 213 14.80 6.63 10.48
C GLN A 213 15.59 5.54 9.77
N PHE A 214 15.36 5.39 8.46
CA PHE A 214 16.21 4.61 7.58
C PHE A 214 17.46 5.46 7.38
N SER A 215 18.49 5.20 8.18
CA SER A 215 19.81 5.76 7.90
C SER A 215 20.47 4.88 6.84
N MET A 216 21.05 5.52 5.83
CA MET A 216 21.80 4.83 4.78
C MET A 216 23.19 5.42 4.72
N ASP A 217 24.18 4.63 5.14
CA ASP A 217 25.58 4.96 4.97
C ASP A 217 26.14 4.23 3.74
N VAL A 218 26.76 5.01 2.85
CA VAL A 218 27.39 4.51 1.63
C VAL A 218 28.88 4.83 1.72
N TYR A 219 29.72 3.80 1.85
CA TYR A 219 31.15 3.98 2.00
C TYR A 219 31.98 2.86 1.35
N PRO A 220 33.19 3.16 0.83
CA PRO A 220 33.70 4.52 0.66
C PRO A 220 32.91 5.28 -0.43
N ASN A 221 32.93 6.60 -0.37
CA ASN A 221 32.42 7.47 -1.43
C ASN A 221 33.36 8.70 -1.45
N PRO A 222 34.23 8.86 -2.45
CA PRO A 222 34.31 8.10 -3.71
C PRO A 222 34.76 6.63 -3.54
N ALA A 223 34.37 5.74 -4.46
CA ALA A 223 34.69 4.31 -4.44
C ALA A 223 35.39 3.84 -5.72
N HIS A 224 36.36 2.92 -5.58
CA HIS A 224 37.16 2.40 -6.71
C HIS A 224 36.74 1.01 -7.19
N ASP A 225 36.66 0.03 -6.28
CA ASP A 225 36.41 -1.37 -6.62
C ASP A 225 35.02 -1.85 -6.19
N TYR A 226 34.58 -1.42 -5.01
CA TYR A 226 33.31 -1.80 -4.41
C TYR A 226 32.78 -0.68 -3.51
N VAL A 227 31.49 -0.74 -3.21
CA VAL A 227 30.84 0.11 -2.21
C VAL A 227 30.11 -0.75 -1.20
N THR A 228 30.22 -0.37 0.08
CA THR A 228 29.46 -0.95 1.18
C THR A 228 28.29 -0.04 1.52
N VAL A 229 27.14 -0.66 1.71
CA VAL A 229 25.89 0.00 2.07
C VAL A 229 25.42 -0.57 3.39
N LYS A 230 25.24 0.31 4.37
CA LYS A 230 24.65 -0.01 5.67
C LYS A 230 23.31 0.71 5.74
N ILE A 231 22.24 -0.05 5.95
CA ILE A 231 20.88 0.48 6.11
C ILE A 231 20.44 0.16 7.53
N GLU A 232 20.22 1.15 8.38
CA GLU A 232 19.66 0.90 9.72
C GLU A 232 18.15 1.05 9.68
N ALA A 233 17.43 0.06 10.21
CA ALA A 233 15.98 0.08 10.33
C ALA A 233 15.52 -0.67 11.60
N PRO A 234 14.38 -0.30 12.23
CA PRO A 234 13.84 -0.92 13.44
C PRO A 234 13.56 -2.42 13.31
N LEU A 235 13.37 -2.91 12.08
CA LEU A 235 13.25 -4.32 11.75
C LEU A 235 14.37 -4.67 10.76
N SER A 236 14.66 -5.97 10.58
CA SER A 236 15.56 -6.49 9.53
C SER A 236 14.81 -7.08 8.31
N PRO A 237 13.92 -6.33 7.62
CA PRO A 237 13.27 -6.82 6.42
C PRO A 237 14.23 -6.93 5.23
N ALA A 238 13.83 -7.77 4.27
CA ALA A 238 14.47 -7.88 2.98
C ALA A 238 14.38 -6.54 2.22
N VAL A 239 15.51 -6.14 1.64
CA VAL A 239 15.68 -4.92 0.85
C VAL A 239 16.31 -5.26 -0.50
N THR A 240 16.09 -4.41 -1.49
CA THR A 240 16.74 -4.49 -2.80
C THR A 240 17.42 -3.16 -3.10
N LEU A 241 18.72 -3.20 -3.36
CA LEU A 241 19.51 -2.05 -3.74
C LEU A 241 19.62 -2.04 -5.25
N VAL A 242 19.37 -0.88 -5.85
CA VAL A 242 19.46 -0.67 -7.29
C VAL A 242 20.39 0.52 -7.53
N LEU A 243 21.38 0.33 -8.38
CA LEU A 243 22.29 1.39 -8.82
C LEU A 243 21.82 1.90 -10.18
N TYR A 244 21.67 3.22 -10.29
CA TYR A 244 21.28 3.94 -11.50
C TYR A 244 22.41 4.84 -11.97
N ASP A 245 22.55 4.97 -13.29
CA ASP A 245 23.38 6.01 -13.90
C ASP A 245 22.69 7.39 -13.91
N MET A 246 23.35 8.40 -14.47
CA MET A 246 22.80 9.77 -14.58
C MET A 246 21.60 9.92 -15.54
N LEU A 247 21.34 8.91 -16.37
CA LEU A 247 20.18 8.85 -17.27
C LEU A 247 19.02 8.07 -16.63
N GLY A 248 19.21 7.53 -15.42
CA GLY A 248 18.23 6.71 -14.72
C GLY A 248 18.20 5.25 -15.18
N GLN A 249 19.19 4.79 -15.95
CA GLN A 249 19.30 3.39 -16.34
C GLN A 249 19.79 2.55 -15.16
N GLU A 250 19.09 1.45 -14.87
CA GLU A 250 19.55 0.45 -13.91
C GLU A 250 20.82 -0.25 -14.43
N VAL A 251 21.91 -0.14 -13.66
CA VAL A 251 23.22 -0.71 -13.98
C VAL A 251 23.65 -1.81 -13.01
N SER A 252 23.02 -1.91 -11.83
CA SER A 252 23.24 -3.01 -10.89
C SER A 252 22.03 -3.19 -9.96
N ARG A 253 21.81 -4.44 -9.51
CA ARG A 253 20.75 -4.81 -8.56
C ARG A 253 21.25 -5.88 -7.61
N VAL A 254 21.10 -5.64 -6.31
CA VAL A 254 21.53 -6.57 -5.24
C VAL A 254 20.45 -6.67 -4.17
N SER A 255 20.09 -7.88 -3.77
CA SER A 255 19.19 -8.11 -2.62
C SER A 255 19.99 -8.31 -1.34
N GLY A 256 19.43 -7.89 -0.21
CA GLY A 256 20.00 -8.09 1.12
C GLY A 256 18.96 -7.86 2.22
N ASN A 257 19.41 -7.73 3.47
CA ASN A 257 18.54 -7.38 4.60
C ASN A 257 19.01 -6.05 5.21
N SER A 258 18.07 -5.28 5.77
CA SER A 258 18.47 -4.13 6.59
C SER A 258 19.16 -4.59 7.89
N ASN A 259 19.96 -3.70 8.45
CA ASN A 259 20.91 -3.90 9.56
C ASN A 259 22.08 -4.85 9.25
N GLU A 260 22.20 -5.33 8.01
CA GLU A 260 23.37 -6.08 7.52
C GLU A 260 24.25 -5.20 6.62
N ARG A 261 25.48 -5.64 6.38
CA ARG A 261 26.39 -5.01 5.41
C ARG A 261 26.11 -5.59 4.03
N ILE A 262 25.76 -4.74 3.08
CA ILE A 262 25.52 -5.12 1.69
C ILE A 262 26.65 -4.55 0.84
N VAL A 263 27.29 -5.39 0.03
CA VAL A 263 28.41 -5.00 -0.83
C VAL A 263 27.95 -5.01 -2.27
N ILE A 264 28.25 -3.92 -3.00
CA ILE A 264 28.02 -3.81 -4.45
C ILE A 264 29.39 -3.66 -5.11
N GLU A 265 29.75 -4.65 -5.92
CA GLU A 265 30.96 -4.64 -6.74
C GLU A 265 30.78 -3.69 -7.92
N ARG A 266 31.84 -2.95 -8.28
CA ARG A 266 31.83 -2.01 -9.41
C ARG A 266 31.57 -2.68 -10.75
N ASN A 267 32.01 -3.92 -10.94
CA ASN A 267 31.75 -4.70 -12.16
C ASN A 267 32.01 -3.95 -13.49
N GLN A 268 33.16 -3.27 -13.58
CA GLN A 268 33.60 -2.51 -14.77
C GLN A 268 32.71 -1.31 -15.14
N LEU A 269 31.88 -0.81 -14.21
CA LEU A 269 31.17 0.44 -14.42
C LEU A 269 32.16 1.60 -14.61
N PRO A 270 31.93 2.50 -15.58
CA PRO A 270 32.80 3.65 -15.81
C PRO A 270 32.87 4.60 -14.61
N ASP A 271 33.94 5.38 -14.52
CA ASP A 271 34.04 6.50 -13.58
C ASP A 271 32.87 7.46 -13.81
N GLY A 272 32.27 7.94 -12.74
CA GLY A 272 31.13 8.83 -12.85
C GLY A 272 30.23 8.87 -11.62
N LEU A 273 29.20 9.71 -11.72
CA LEU A 273 28.19 9.87 -10.69
C LEU A 273 27.05 8.87 -10.92
N TYR A 274 26.62 8.22 -9.85
CA TYR A 274 25.53 7.25 -9.81
C TYR A 274 24.58 7.56 -8.65
N PHE A 275 23.36 7.01 -8.73
CA PHE A 275 22.40 7.02 -7.64
C PHE A 275 22.16 5.60 -7.17
N ILE A 276 22.32 5.37 -5.88
CA ILE A 276 21.96 4.11 -5.25
C ILE A 276 20.63 4.28 -4.53
N SER A 277 19.65 3.47 -4.89
CA SER A 277 18.30 3.49 -4.31
C SER A 277 18.00 2.17 -3.61
N VAL A 278 17.41 2.23 -2.43
CA VAL A 278 16.95 1.07 -1.67
C VAL A 278 15.45 0.93 -1.86
N TYR A 279 15.01 -0.29 -2.16
CA TYR A 279 13.60 -0.66 -2.33
C TYR A 279 13.18 -1.69 -1.28
N GLN A 280 11.97 -1.52 -0.78
CA GLN A 280 11.30 -2.46 0.11
C GLN A 280 9.85 -2.62 -0.34
N LYS A 281 9.36 -3.87 -0.42
CA LYS A 281 8.00 -4.18 -0.91
C LYS A 281 7.65 -3.49 -2.25
N GLY A 282 8.66 -3.25 -3.11
CA GLY A 282 8.50 -2.58 -4.41
C GLY A 282 8.52 -1.05 -4.39
N GLN A 283 8.59 -0.42 -3.21
CA GLN A 283 8.67 1.04 -3.05
C GLN A 283 10.10 1.49 -2.75
N ALA A 284 10.57 2.56 -3.39
CA ALA A 284 11.84 3.19 -3.06
C ALA A 284 11.74 3.87 -1.68
N ILE A 285 12.62 3.51 -0.75
CA ILE A 285 12.60 4.01 0.63
C ILE A 285 13.66 5.09 0.89
N VAL A 286 14.84 4.99 0.29
CA VAL A 286 15.92 5.98 0.42
C VAL A 286 16.83 5.92 -0.81
N SER A 287 17.45 7.05 -1.16
CA SER A 287 18.46 7.11 -2.23
C SER A 287 19.65 7.96 -1.80
N SER A 288 20.84 7.58 -2.25
CA SER A 288 22.08 8.33 -2.01
C SER A 288 22.87 8.49 -3.30
N LYS A 289 23.73 9.53 -3.34
CA LYS A 289 24.66 9.75 -4.43
C LYS A 289 25.93 8.94 -4.20
N LEU A 290 26.45 8.33 -5.25
CA LEU A 290 27.69 7.57 -5.24
C LEU A 290 28.62 8.07 -6.36
N LEU A 291 29.86 8.41 -6.03
CA LEU A 291 30.91 8.70 -7.00
C LEU A 291 31.81 7.47 -7.15
N LEU A 292 31.93 6.96 -8.38
CA LEU A 292 32.91 5.93 -8.74
C LEU A 292 34.11 6.57 -9.45
N GLU A 293 35.32 6.19 -9.04
CA GLU A 293 36.62 6.70 -9.56
C GLU A 293 37.60 5.56 -9.86
#